data_AF-A0A9W9HG95-F1
#
_entry.id   AF-A0A9W9HG95-F1
#
_cell.length_a   1.000
_cell.length_b   1.000
_cell.length_c   1.000
_cell.angle_alpha   90.00
_cell.angle_beta   90.00
_cell.angle_gamma   90.00
#
_symmetry.space_group_name_H-M   'P 1'
#
loop_
_entity.id
_entity.type
_entity.pdbx_description
1 polymer ?
#
loop_
_entity_poly.entity_id
_entity_poly.type
_entity_poly.pdbx_seq_one_letter_code
_entity_poly.pdbx_strand_id
1 'polypeptide(L)'
;MAATYQNPIIPGFAPDPSICLIDGTFFLVNSSFHIYPGLPIYMSDNLIEWKHIGNAINRPGQLSLARATTYLAPWDDGTIMVGTGGLYAPTIRHHNGITYIICTNVIHGPSNEPGDERTEQFIIHTTDIRSGKWSDPIVFDFPGIDPSLLFDDGRVYVQLCKTGPEFQIYNLEIDLLAGRMVAEPALIWTGWKKGYTEGPHIYKKDGWYYLLCAEGGTFRYHMLSMARSKSIWGPYEAFEMNPLYTASGTTQYVQNTGHGDLFQDRNGKWWVVMLGIRSKEGRSIMGRETFLTPVDWPCDGWPIIEPVTCRKDSGVAPNHRLDDSLAAVAWVYLRDAKLDRYHIRDTHITLRADLVELASPDESPAFVGQRQRRLEGTATVTLYKPQHSTPVHAGLSLYKDEHRHFTIGYDFHQQQVVFKGLNQAKRFSHTKTERVEVQHSVSFKLAYTEACLQFLFRIQGEHWRELSTIDAAVLTDYDFTGPIFCCPVGD
;
A
#
# COMPACT_ATOMS: atom_id res chain seq x y z
N MET A 1 18.05 -13.25 -26.15
CA MET A 1 17.67 -11.86 -25.81
C MET A 1 17.48 -11.80 -24.31
N ALA A 2 18.14 -10.87 -23.61
CA ALA A 2 17.89 -10.68 -22.18
C ALA A 2 16.40 -10.33 -21.97
N ALA A 3 15.72 -11.02 -21.07
CA ALA A 3 14.33 -10.72 -20.78
C ALA A 3 14.24 -9.29 -20.23
N THR A 4 13.53 -8.40 -20.95
CA THR A 4 13.28 -7.02 -20.51
C THR A 4 12.19 -7.03 -19.46
N TYR A 5 12.39 -6.45 -18.27
CA TYR A 5 11.31 -6.23 -17.28
C TYR A 5 10.63 -4.86 -17.51
N GLN A 6 9.46 -4.64 -16.91
CA GLN A 6 8.76 -3.35 -16.95
C GLN A 6 8.34 -2.93 -15.54
N ASN A 7 8.56 -1.66 -15.25
CA ASN A 7 8.06 -1.03 -14.03
C ASN A 7 6.72 -0.32 -14.26
N PRO A 8 5.93 -0.14 -13.19
CA PRO A 8 6.10 -0.75 -11.87
C PRO A 8 5.87 -2.28 -11.92
N ILE A 9 6.61 -3.05 -11.11
CA ILE A 9 6.46 -4.51 -11.04
C ILE A 9 5.18 -4.91 -10.29
N ILE A 10 4.73 -4.08 -9.34
CA ILE A 10 3.40 -4.16 -8.71
C ILE A 10 2.74 -2.78 -8.83
N PRO A 11 1.84 -2.56 -9.81
CA PRO A 11 1.17 -1.27 -10.02
C PRO A 11 0.07 -1.00 -8.98
N GLY A 12 -0.33 0.27 -8.84
CA GLY A 12 -1.34 0.72 -7.89
C GLY A 12 -0.85 0.69 -6.44
N PHE A 13 -1.80 0.77 -5.51
CA PHE A 13 -1.55 0.76 -4.06
C PHE A 13 -0.75 -0.47 -3.60
N ALA A 14 0.58 -0.34 -3.62
CA ALA A 14 1.58 -1.34 -3.27
C ALA A 14 2.87 -0.64 -2.79
N PRO A 15 2.81 0.03 -1.62
CA PRO A 15 3.94 0.76 -1.04
C PRO A 15 4.86 -0.17 -0.25
N ASP A 16 5.98 0.39 0.19
CA ASP A 16 6.89 -0.21 1.19
C ASP A 16 7.23 -1.69 0.89
N PRO A 17 7.82 -1.99 -0.29
CA PRO A 17 8.07 -3.36 -0.70
C PRO A 17 9.22 -3.99 0.08
N SER A 18 8.98 -5.16 0.66
CA SER A 18 10.05 -6.04 1.15
C SER A 18 10.02 -7.38 0.44
N ILE A 19 11.20 -7.93 0.14
CA ILE A 19 11.36 -9.11 -0.72
C ILE A 19 12.29 -10.15 -0.10
N CYS A 20 12.01 -11.42 -0.36
CA CYS A 20 12.93 -12.52 -0.05
C CYS A 20 12.90 -13.60 -1.14
N LEU A 21 13.99 -14.36 -1.24
CA LEU A 21 14.13 -15.51 -2.14
C LEU A 21 14.05 -16.80 -1.31
N ILE A 22 13.08 -17.66 -1.61
CA ILE A 22 12.85 -18.94 -0.92
C ILE A 22 12.81 -20.06 -1.95
N ASP A 23 13.74 -21.00 -1.87
CA ASP A 23 13.83 -22.17 -2.77
C ASP A 23 13.75 -21.81 -4.26
N GLY A 24 14.39 -20.70 -4.63
CA GLY A 24 14.38 -20.15 -5.99
C GLY A 24 13.20 -19.23 -6.29
N THR A 25 12.09 -19.24 -5.56
CA THR A 25 10.97 -18.33 -5.82
C THR A 25 11.09 -17.03 -5.02
N PHE A 26 10.84 -15.89 -5.67
CA PHE A 26 10.79 -14.58 -5.01
C PHE A 26 9.41 -14.33 -4.41
N PHE A 27 9.38 -13.83 -3.18
CA PHE A 27 8.17 -13.41 -2.47
C PHE A 27 8.31 -11.97 -2.03
N LEU A 28 7.28 -11.17 -2.27
CA LEU A 28 7.23 -9.74 -1.96
C LEU A 28 6.00 -9.42 -1.14
N VAL A 29 6.15 -8.57 -0.12
CA VAL A 29 5.06 -8.05 0.70
C VAL A 29 5.02 -6.52 0.63
N ASN A 30 3.83 -5.95 0.72
CA ASN A 30 3.61 -4.49 0.76
C ASN A 30 2.79 -4.11 1.99
N SER A 31 2.90 -2.84 2.41
CA SER A 31 2.00 -2.26 3.41
C SER A 31 0.54 -2.19 2.91
N SER A 32 -0.42 -2.12 3.83
CA SER A 32 -1.85 -2.13 3.47
C SER A 32 -2.74 -1.19 4.28
N PHE A 33 -2.19 -0.53 5.30
CA PHE A 33 -2.89 0.47 6.10
C PHE A 33 -4.22 -0.08 6.65
N HIS A 34 -5.33 0.61 6.37
CA HIS A 34 -6.70 0.28 6.78
C HIS A 34 -7.38 -0.80 5.94
N ILE A 35 -6.70 -1.40 4.95
CA ILE A 35 -7.29 -2.37 4.03
C ILE A 35 -7.13 -3.80 4.55
N TYR A 36 -8.24 -4.54 4.59
CA TYR A 36 -8.32 -5.94 4.97
C TYR A 36 -8.75 -6.83 3.79
N PRO A 37 -8.26 -8.07 3.64
CA PRO A 37 -7.12 -8.65 4.34
C PRO A 37 -5.84 -7.86 4.06
N GLY A 38 -4.93 -7.84 5.05
CA GLY A 38 -3.76 -6.97 5.08
C GLY A 38 -2.45 -7.69 4.75
N LEU A 39 -1.44 -6.91 4.38
CA LEU A 39 -0.11 -7.38 3.94
C LEU A 39 -0.20 -8.35 2.74
N PRO A 40 -0.54 -7.86 1.53
CA PRO A 40 -0.61 -8.69 0.33
C PRO A 40 0.75 -9.27 -0.03
N ILE A 41 0.76 -10.55 -0.42
CA ILE A 41 1.95 -11.32 -0.77
C ILE A 41 1.90 -11.64 -2.26
N TYR A 42 2.97 -11.27 -2.95
CA TYR A 42 3.18 -11.57 -4.36
C TYR A 42 4.32 -12.56 -4.52
N MET A 43 4.23 -13.35 -5.58
CA MET A 43 5.18 -14.39 -5.90
C MET A 43 5.65 -14.24 -7.34
N SER A 44 6.95 -14.44 -7.57
CA SER A 44 7.55 -14.44 -8.91
C SER A 44 8.67 -15.46 -9.01
N ASP A 45 8.80 -16.11 -10.18
CA ASP A 45 9.95 -16.96 -10.49
C ASP A 45 11.02 -16.24 -11.31
N ASN A 46 10.74 -15.02 -11.80
CA ASN A 46 11.59 -14.33 -12.77
C ASN A 46 11.73 -12.81 -12.54
N LEU A 47 11.16 -12.28 -11.44
CA LEU A 47 11.09 -10.85 -11.10
C LEU A 47 10.28 -9.98 -12.08
N ILE A 48 9.72 -10.57 -13.12
CA ILE A 48 8.96 -9.90 -14.18
C ILE A 48 7.47 -10.13 -13.97
N GLU A 49 7.06 -11.39 -13.83
CA GLU A 49 5.68 -11.79 -13.65
C GLU A 49 5.40 -12.02 -12.18
N TRP A 50 4.47 -11.25 -11.64
CA TRP A 50 4.09 -11.31 -10.24
C TRP A 50 2.64 -11.74 -10.09
N LYS A 51 2.42 -12.77 -9.27
CA LYS A 51 1.09 -13.27 -8.90
C LYS A 51 0.81 -12.95 -7.44
N HIS A 52 -0.32 -12.33 -7.16
CA HIS A 52 -0.83 -12.22 -5.79
C HIS A 52 -1.29 -13.61 -5.32
N ILE A 53 -0.72 -14.13 -4.23
CA ILE A 53 -0.99 -15.48 -3.74
C ILE A 53 -1.79 -15.51 -2.44
N GLY A 54 -1.97 -14.37 -1.77
CA GLY A 54 -2.67 -14.27 -0.50
C GLY A 54 -2.21 -13.06 0.30
N ASN A 55 -2.71 -12.96 1.53
CA ASN A 55 -2.42 -11.87 2.46
C ASN A 55 -1.96 -12.47 3.80
N ALA A 56 -1.12 -11.77 4.55
CA ALA A 56 -0.57 -12.29 5.80
C ALA A 56 -1.51 -12.07 7.01
N ILE A 57 -2.24 -10.95 7.02
CA ILE A 57 -3.32 -10.68 7.97
C ILE A 57 -4.65 -11.00 7.28
N ASN A 58 -5.12 -12.23 7.44
CA ASN A 58 -6.20 -12.79 6.61
C ASN A 58 -7.26 -13.58 7.37
N ARG A 59 -7.22 -13.59 8.71
CA ARG A 59 -8.25 -14.20 9.55
C ARG A 59 -8.94 -13.15 10.41
N PRO A 60 -10.28 -13.20 10.56
CA PRO A 60 -10.96 -12.37 11.55
C PRO A 60 -10.37 -12.60 12.95
N GLY A 61 -10.14 -11.51 13.69
CA GLY A 61 -9.57 -11.57 15.03
C GLY A 61 -8.05 -11.81 15.11
N GLN A 62 -7.35 -11.97 13.98
CA GLN A 62 -5.89 -12.10 13.98
C GLN A 62 -5.21 -10.81 14.49
N LEU A 63 -5.69 -9.66 14.04
CA LEU A 63 -5.24 -8.32 14.43
C LEU A 63 -6.38 -7.34 14.15
N SER A 64 -6.56 -6.32 15.00
CA SER A 64 -7.62 -5.31 14.82
C SER A 64 -7.12 -4.07 14.08
N LEU A 65 -7.90 -3.65 13.09
CA LEU A 65 -7.76 -2.43 12.30
C LEU A 65 -8.90 -1.44 12.57
N ALA A 66 -9.70 -1.63 13.62
CA ALA A 66 -10.83 -0.76 13.95
C ALA A 66 -10.44 0.73 14.11
N ARG A 67 -9.19 1.00 14.50
CA ARG A 67 -8.62 2.33 14.67
C ARG A 67 -7.55 2.67 13.61
N ALA A 68 -7.56 1.97 12.49
CA ALA A 68 -6.86 2.38 11.27
C ALA A 68 -7.69 3.44 10.53
N THR A 69 -7.88 4.58 11.19
CA THR A 69 -8.63 5.74 10.67
C THR A 69 -7.69 6.62 9.85
N THR A 70 -8.24 7.63 9.20
CA THR A 70 -7.49 8.67 8.48
C THR A 70 -7.68 10.01 9.18
N TYR A 71 -6.62 10.79 9.31
CA TYR A 71 -6.66 12.18 9.76
C TYR A 71 -6.17 13.13 8.65
N LEU A 72 -6.53 14.40 8.79
CA LEU A 72 -6.10 15.48 7.89
C LEU A 72 -5.15 16.41 8.65
N ALA A 73 -3.87 16.40 8.27
CA ALA A 73 -2.83 17.21 8.90
C ALA A 73 -2.46 18.40 7.99
N PRO A 74 -2.90 19.63 8.32
CA PRO A 74 -2.48 20.81 7.58
C PRO A 74 -1.01 21.14 7.85
N TRP A 75 -0.28 21.52 6.80
CA TRP A 75 1.03 22.14 6.86
C TRP A 75 0.92 23.66 6.79
N ASP A 76 2.01 24.36 7.16
CA ASP A 76 2.08 25.82 7.23
C ASP A 76 1.77 26.51 5.88
N ASP A 77 2.02 25.84 4.76
CA ASP A 77 1.75 26.35 3.41
C ASP A 77 0.29 26.14 2.95
N GLY A 78 -0.56 25.57 3.81
CA GLY A 78 -1.96 25.28 3.54
C GLY A 78 -2.20 23.95 2.81
N THR A 79 -1.15 23.21 2.47
CA THR A 79 -1.24 21.82 1.99
C THR A 79 -1.78 20.94 3.12
N ILE A 80 -2.58 19.93 2.78
CA ILE A 80 -3.08 18.95 3.75
C ILE A 80 -2.45 17.59 3.43
N MET A 81 -1.71 17.03 4.40
CA MET A 81 -1.29 15.63 4.40
C MET A 81 -2.44 14.76 4.91
N VAL A 82 -2.67 13.64 4.25
CA VAL A 82 -3.70 12.67 4.61
C VAL A 82 -3.01 11.45 5.23
N GLY A 83 -3.07 11.34 6.56
CA GLY A 83 -2.39 10.30 7.32
C GLY A 83 -3.34 9.17 7.69
N THR A 84 -3.09 7.96 7.17
CA THR A 84 -3.91 6.77 7.43
C THR A 84 -3.18 5.78 8.31
N GLY A 85 -3.85 5.27 9.34
CA GLY A 85 -3.33 4.26 10.26
C GLY A 85 -3.36 2.82 9.70
N GLY A 86 -3.11 1.85 10.57
CA GLY A 86 -3.14 0.42 10.28
C GLY A 86 -1.76 -0.15 9.96
N LEU A 87 -1.70 -1.03 8.96
CA LEU A 87 -0.51 -1.84 8.65
C LEU A 87 0.51 -1.07 7.79
N TYR A 88 1.56 -0.58 8.44
CA TYR A 88 2.66 0.20 7.83
C TYR A 88 3.70 -0.72 7.16
N ALA A 89 4.92 -0.25 6.92
CA ALA A 89 5.95 -0.98 6.20
C ALA A 89 6.27 -2.35 6.83
N PRO A 90 6.08 -3.45 6.08
CA PRO A 90 6.45 -4.79 6.52
C PRO A 90 7.85 -5.17 6.03
N THR A 91 8.53 -6.02 6.78
CA THR A 91 9.73 -6.73 6.30
C THR A 91 9.49 -8.23 6.26
N ILE A 92 9.78 -8.87 5.12
CA ILE A 92 9.74 -10.34 4.97
C ILE A 92 11.14 -10.93 4.93
N ARG A 93 11.39 -11.96 5.75
CA ARG A 93 12.65 -12.71 5.77
C ARG A 93 12.37 -14.21 5.92
N HIS A 94 13.24 -15.04 5.36
CA HIS A 94 13.18 -16.48 5.52
C HIS A 94 14.45 -16.99 6.21
N HIS A 95 14.28 -17.81 7.23
CA HIS A 95 15.39 -18.38 7.98
C HIS A 95 15.03 -19.78 8.50
N ASN A 96 15.90 -20.75 8.27
CA ASN A 96 15.78 -22.14 8.74
C ASN A 96 14.39 -22.77 8.49
N GLY A 97 13.84 -22.60 7.28
CA GLY A 97 12.55 -23.20 6.89
C GLY A 97 11.32 -22.45 7.39
N ILE A 98 11.48 -21.30 8.05
CA ILE A 98 10.39 -20.46 8.53
C ILE A 98 10.47 -19.09 7.83
N THR A 99 9.34 -18.65 7.32
CA THR A 99 9.17 -17.28 6.79
C THR A 99 8.53 -16.41 7.85
N TYR A 100 9.13 -15.26 8.11
CA TYR A 100 8.70 -14.26 9.06
C TYR A 100 8.28 -12.99 8.34
N ILE A 101 7.20 -12.37 8.80
CA ILE A 101 6.88 -10.98 8.49
C ILE A 101 6.87 -10.23 9.82
N ILE A 102 7.62 -9.13 9.86
CA ILE A 102 7.57 -8.15 10.95
C ILE A 102 6.94 -6.87 10.41
N CYS A 103 6.11 -6.19 11.20
CA CYS A 103 5.37 -5.00 10.75
C CYS A 103 4.93 -4.17 11.96
N THR A 104 4.56 -2.91 11.71
CA THR A 104 3.89 -2.04 12.67
C THR A 104 2.40 -1.94 12.37
N ASN A 105 1.56 -2.06 13.40
CA ASN A 105 0.18 -1.58 13.38
C ASN A 105 0.14 -0.19 14.03
N VAL A 106 -0.16 0.85 13.26
CA VAL A 106 -0.33 2.23 13.73
C VAL A 106 -1.78 2.44 14.11
N ILE A 107 -2.04 2.75 15.36
CA ILE A 107 -3.38 2.76 15.91
C ILE A 107 -3.72 4.16 16.42
N HIS A 108 -4.61 4.84 15.71
CA HIS A 108 -5.03 6.20 16.08
C HIS A 108 -5.89 6.19 17.34
N GLY A 109 -5.58 7.13 18.23
CA GLY A 109 -6.30 7.42 19.46
C GLY A 109 -7.60 8.17 19.21
N PRO A 110 -8.43 8.36 20.24
CA PRO A 110 -9.80 8.86 20.12
C PRO A 110 -9.94 10.22 19.44
N SER A 111 -8.94 11.10 19.56
CA SER A 111 -9.00 12.42 18.93
C SER A 111 -8.89 12.36 17.40
N ASN A 112 -8.27 11.30 16.86
CA ASN A 112 -7.95 11.16 15.44
C ASN A 112 -7.17 12.37 14.90
N GLU A 113 -6.27 12.93 15.72
CA GLU A 113 -5.39 14.03 15.38
C GLU A 113 -3.93 13.55 15.32
N PRO A 114 -3.06 14.23 14.56
CA PRO A 114 -1.64 13.89 14.52
C PRO A 114 -1.00 13.92 15.91
N GLY A 115 -0.28 12.86 16.28
CA GLY A 115 0.38 12.72 17.57
C GLY A 115 -0.45 12.02 18.64
N ASP A 116 -1.74 11.75 18.39
CA ASP A 116 -2.56 10.85 19.21
C ASP A 116 -2.59 9.47 18.54
N GLU A 117 -1.42 8.85 18.39
CA GLU A 117 -1.31 7.47 17.91
C GLU A 117 -0.38 6.65 18.79
N ARG A 118 -0.61 5.35 18.81
CA ARG A 118 0.35 4.37 19.34
C ARG A 118 0.74 3.41 18.25
N THR A 119 1.90 2.79 18.43
CA THR A 119 2.46 1.82 17.51
C THR A 119 2.57 0.47 18.20
N GLU A 120 2.16 -0.58 17.52
CA GLU A 120 2.28 -1.96 17.99
C GLU A 120 3.16 -2.72 16.99
N GLN A 121 4.35 -3.14 17.43
CA GLN A 121 5.23 -3.96 16.61
C GLN A 121 4.81 -5.42 16.75
N PHE A 122 4.74 -6.13 15.64
CA PHE A 122 4.39 -7.54 15.67
C PHE A 122 5.15 -8.37 14.66
N ILE A 123 5.28 -9.65 14.98
CA ILE A 123 5.85 -10.69 14.12
C ILE A 123 4.80 -11.75 13.86
N ILE A 124 4.66 -12.18 12.62
CA ILE A 124 3.92 -13.39 12.23
C ILE A 124 4.83 -14.31 11.45
N HIS A 125 4.54 -15.60 11.47
CA HIS A 125 5.37 -16.59 10.78
C HIS A 125 4.56 -17.71 10.12
N THR A 126 5.20 -18.40 9.18
CA THR A 126 4.66 -19.59 8.51
C THR A 126 5.79 -20.50 8.05
N THR A 127 5.51 -21.80 7.96
CA THR A 127 6.39 -22.80 7.34
C THR A 127 6.05 -23.05 5.87
N ASP A 128 4.91 -22.56 5.39
CA ASP A 128 4.49 -22.64 3.99
C ASP A 128 3.75 -21.36 3.59
N ILE A 129 4.50 -20.44 2.98
CA ILE A 129 3.98 -19.16 2.48
C ILE A 129 2.87 -19.32 1.42
N ARG A 130 2.81 -20.46 0.72
CA ARG A 130 1.79 -20.73 -0.29
C ARG A 130 0.47 -21.21 0.31
N SER A 131 0.49 -21.70 1.56
CA SER A 131 -0.71 -22.18 2.25
C SER A 131 -1.67 -21.06 2.67
N GLY A 132 -1.18 -19.82 2.75
CA GLY A 132 -1.91 -18.69 3.33
C GLY A 132 -2.14 -18.80 4.85
N LYS A 133 -1.55 -19.79 5.53
CA LYS A 133 -1.66 -19.95 6.98
C LYS A 133 -0.50 -19.23 7.66
N TRP A 134 -0.82 -18.23 8.46
CA TRP A 134 0.13 -17.46 9.27
C TRP A 134 -0.17 -17.67 10.75
N SER A 135 0.82 -17.53 11.61
CA SER A 135 0.61 -17.51 13.06
C SER A 135 -0.30 -16.35 13.48
N ASP A 136 -0.74 -16.36 14.73
CA ASP A 136 -1.22 -15.13 15.36
C ASP A 136 -0.03 -14.18 15.64
N PRO A 137 -0.25 -12.87 15.79
CA PRO A 137 0.82 -11.90 15.99
C PRO A 137 1.52 -12.11 17.33
N ILE A 138 2.85 -12.12 17.30
CA ILE A 138 3.71 -12.02 18.46
C ILE A 138 4.09 -10.55 18.62
N VAL A 139 3.48 -9.88 19.60
CA VAL A 139 3.64 -8.45 19.83
C VAL A 139 4.85 -8.17 20.74
N PHE A 140 5.55 -7.08 20.47
CA PHE A 140 6.58 -6.54 21.37
C PHE A 140 6.54 -5.02 21.40
N ASP A 141 6.90 -4.44 22.54
CA ASP A 141 6.74 -3.01 22.78
C ASP A 141 7.96 -2.21 22.31
N PHE A 142 7.81 -1.43 21.25
CA PHE A 142 8.77 -0.38 20.91
C PHE A 142 8.05 0.78 20.21
N PRO A 143 8.25 2.04 20.65
CA PRO A 143 7.63 3.19 20.02
C PRO A 143 8.34 3.49 18.69
N GLY A 144 7.65 3.29 17.57
CA GLY A 144 8.26 3.53 16.27
C GLY A 144 7.55 2.85 15.11
N ILE A 145 8.19 2.87 13.95
CA ILE A 145 7.70 2.27 12.71
C ILE A 145 8.84 1.53 11.98
N ASP A 146 8.46 0.85 10.91
CA ASP A 146 9.35 0.23 9.92
C ASP A 146 10.33 -0.80 10.50
N PRO A 147 9.85 -1.83 11.20
CA PRO A 147 10.72 -2.87 11.72
C PRO A 147 11.26 -3.76 10.60
N SER A 148 12.53 -4.14 10.74
CA SER A 148 13.25 -5.05 9.84
C SER A 148 14.03 -6.10 10.62
N LEU A 149 14.12 -7.30 10.04
CA LEU A 149 14.78 -8.45 10.65
C LEU A 149 16.14 -8.73 10.01
N LEU A 150 17.11 -9.03 10.88
CA LEU A 150 18.40 -9.64 10.51
C LEU A 150 18.63 -10.89 11.38
N PHE A 151 18.93 -12.01 10.73
CA PHE A 151 19.40 -13.23 11.38
C PHE A 151 20.92 -13.29 11.24
N ASP A 152 21.64 -13.32 12.36
CA ASP A 152 23.11 -13.32 12.34
C ASP A 152 23.70 -14.08 13.53
N ASP A 153 24.65 -14.98 13.26
CA ASP A 153 25.39 -15.75 14.26
C ASP A 153 24.52 -16.39 15.37
N GLY A 154 23.36 -16.95 14.97
CA GLY A 154 22.40 -17.60 15.87
C GLY A 154 21.56 -16.64 16.73
N ARG A 155 21.69 -15.34 16.51
CA ARG A 155 20.91 -14.28 17.14
C ARG A 155 19.98 -13.64 16.13
N VAL A 156 18.97 -12.94 16.65
CA VAL A 156 18.03 -12.19 15.84
C VAL A 156 18.01 -10.74 16.27
N TYR A 157 18.14 -9.87 15.28
CA TYR A 157 18.14 -8.44 15.47
C TYR A 157 16.98 -7.77 14.75
N VAL A 158 16.42 -6.76 15.39
CA VAL A 158 15.39 -5.88 14.81
C VAL A 158 15.96 -4.48 14.69
N GLN A 159 15.88 -3.91 13.50
CA GLN A 159 16.11 -2.48 13.28
C GLN A 159 14.78 -1.80 13.05
N LEU A 160 14.57 -0.63 13.64
CA LEU A 160 13.35 0.16 13.42
C LEU A 160 13.56 1.63 13.73
N CYS A 161 12.66 2.45 13.22
CA CYS A 161 12.68 3.89 13.41
C CYS A 161 11.86 4.28 14.63
N LYS A 162 12.50 4.85 15.66
CA LYS A 162 11.81 5.59 16.71
C LYS A 162 11.37 6.94 16.14
N THR A 163 10.06 7.17 16.11
CA THR A 163 9.44 8.41 15.63
C THR A 163 9.31 9.44 16.76
N GLY A 164 9.30 10.72 16.40
CA GLY A 164 9.23 11.83 17.34
C GLY A 164 9.70 13.14 16.69
N PRO A 165 10.15 14.13 17.48
CA PRO A 165 10.77 15.34 16.94
C PRO A 165 11.98 15.05 16.04
N GLU A 166 12.69 13.96 16.34
CA GLU A 166 13.73 13.39 15.50
C GLU A 166 13.37 11.95 15.16
N PHE A 167 13.78 11.52 13.97
CA PHE A 167 13.65 10.13 13.51
C PHE A 167 14.99 9.44 13.71
N GLN A 168 14.98 8.35 14.47
CA GLN A 168 16.20 7.71 15.00
C GLN A 168 16.14 6.20 14.78
N ILE A 169 17.21 5.62 14.23
CA ILE A 169 17.28 4.17 13.98
C ILE A 169 17.86 3.46 15.19
N TYR A 170 17.08 2.55 15.76
CA TYR A 170 17.49 1.69 16.85
C TYR A 170 17.73 0.27 16.36
N ASN A 171 18.68 -0.42 16.99
CA ASN A 171 18.86 -1.87 16.87
C ASN A 171 18.50 -2.54 18.19
N LEU A 172 17.92 -3.73 18.11
CA LEU A 172 17.51 -4.55 19.24
C LEU A 172 17.92 -6.00 18.99
N GLU A 173 18.23 -6.74 20.05
CA GLU A 173 18.28 -8.20 20.02
C GLU A 173 16.96 -8.74 20.56
N ILE A 174 16.31 -9.67 19.85
CA ILE A 174 14.98 -10.17 20.18
C ILE A 174 14.93 -11.70 20.22
N ASP A 175 14.18 -12.24 21.18
CA ASP A 175 13.69 -13.61 21.15
C ASP A 175 12.37 -13.61 20.38
N LEU A 176 12.42 -13.97 19.09
CA LEU A 176 11.29 -13.85 18.14
C LEU A 176 10.03 -14.58 18.60
N LEU A 177 10.19 -15.78 19.18
CA LEU A 177 9.04 -16.61 19.53
C LEU A 177 8.40 -16.18 20.85
N ALA A 178 9.20 -15.56 21.73
CA ALA A 178 8.70 -15.00 22.99
C ALA A 178 8.27 -13.53 22.89
N GLY A 179 8.58 -12.83 21.78
CA GLY A 179 8.23 -11.42 21.61
C GLY A 179 8.92 -10.50 22.62
N ARG A 180 10.13 -10.83 23.05
CA ARG A 180 10.83 -10.09 24.12
C ARG A 180 12.22 -9.66 23.69
N MET A 181 12.57 -8.44 24.09
CA MET A 181 13.93 -7.94 23.93
C MET A 181 14.87 -8.73 24.84
N VAL A 182 16.05 -9.07 24.33
CA VAL A 182 17.09 -9.78 25.07
C VAL A 182 18.03 -8.79 25.78
N ALA A 183 18.12 -7.56 25.27
CA ALA A 183 18.94 -6.48 25.80
C ALA A 183 18.30 -5.11 25.51
N GLU A 184 18.83 -4.07 26.14
CA GLU A 184 18.41 -2.68 25.90
C GLU A 184 18.62 -2.28 24.42
N PRO A 185 17.65 -1.59 23.79
CA PRO A 185 17.80 -1.05 22.45
C PRO A 185 18.95 -0.03 22.36
N ALA A 186 19.71 -0.07 21.26
CA ALA A 186 20.77 0.90 21.01
C ALA A 186 20.39 1.82 19.84
N LEU A 187 20.53 3.14 20.03
CA LEU A 187 20.53 4.09 18.91
C LEU A 187 21.78 3.86 18.06
N ILE A 188 21.60 3.43 16.82
CA ILE A 188 22.73 3.09 15.93
C ILE A 188 22.97 4.15 14.84
N TRP A 189 21.94 4.90 14.43
CA TRP A 189 22.09 5.93 13.41
C TRP A 189 20.97 6.98 13.46
N THR A 190 21.29 8.23 13.11
CA THR A 190 20.34 9.36 13.02
C THR A 190 20.12 9.85 11.59
N GLY A 191 20.63 9.08 10.61
CA GLY A 191 20.54 9.42 9.20
C GLY A 191 21.66 10.33 8.70
N TRP A 192 21.83 10.36 7.38
CA TRP A 192 22.75 11.26 6.71
C TRP A 192 22.10 12.64 6.50
N LYS A 193 20.84 12.66 6.06
CA LYS A 193 20.05 13.89 5.89
C LYS A 193 19.50 14.39 7.23
N LYS A 194 19.27 13.49 8.20
CA LYS A 194 18.67 13.77 9.51
C LYS A 194 17.25 14.34 9.41
N GLY A 195 16.49 13.89 8.41
CA GLY A 195 15.12 14.31 8.19
C GLY A 195 14.30 13.12 7.75
N TYR A 196 13.40 12.66 8.62
CA TYR A 196 12.54 11.49 8.41
C TYR A 196 13.34 10.22 8.04
N THR A 197 14.36 9.90 8.83
CA THR A 197 15.16 8.68 8.63
C THR A 197 14.37 7.45 9.07
N GLU A 198 13.94 6.62 8.13
CA GLU A 198 13.00 5.51 8.33
C GLU A 198 13.38 4.30 7.44
N GLY A 199 12.54 3.26 7.39
CA GLY A 199 12.77 2.06 6.56
C GLY A 199 14.15 1.40 6.70
N PRO A 200 14.67 1.12 7.92
CA PRO A 200 16.01 0.57 8.09
C PRO A 200 16.09 -0.90 7.67
N HIS A 201 17.08 -1.26 6.86
CA HIS A 201 17.46 -2.66 6.60
C HIS A 201 18.97 -2.84 6.76
N ILE A 202 19.39 -3.87 7.51
CA ILE A 202 20.80 -4.24 7.63
C ILE A 202 21.14 -5.44 6.73
N TYR A 203 22.29 -5.36 6.07
CA TYR A 203 22.90 -6.44 5.29
C TYR A 203 24.31 -6.72 5.80
N LYS A 204 24.66 -7.99 6.03
CA LYS A 204 26.04 -8.41 6.36
C LYS A 204 26.77 -8.81 5.07
N LYS A 205 27.78 -8.04 4.66
CA LYS A 205 28.57 -8.25 3.44
C LYS A 205 30.00 -7.80 3.63
N ASP A 206 30.98 -8.59 3.16
CA ASP A 206 32.42 -8.27 3.20
C ASP A 206 32.91 -7.84 4.60
N GLY A 207 32.39 -8.49 5.65
CA GLY A 207 32.72 -8.18 7.03
C GLY A 207 32.20 -6.82 7.52
N TRP A 208 31.20 -6.25 6.87
CA TRP A 208 30.49 -5.03 7.28
C TRP A 208 29.00 -5.32 7.50
N TYR A 209 28.38 -4.57 8.40
CA TYR A 209 26.94 -4.37 8.47
C TYR A 209 26.61 -3.08 7.74
N TYR A 210 25.91 -3.18 6.61
CA TYR A 210 25.42 -2.03 5.84
C TYR A 210 23.99 -1.74 6.26
N LEU A 211 23.72 -0.52 6.74
CA LEU A 211 22.41 -0.02 7.10
C LEU A 211 21.89 0.87 5.97
N LEU A 212 20.91 0.38 5.23
CA LEU A 212 20.12 1.15 4.27
C LEU A 212 18.93 1.77 5.00
N CYS A 213 18.65 3.05 4.77
CA CYS A 213 17.44 3.71 5.23
C CYS A 213 16.80 4.54 4.10
N ALA A 214 15.51 4.83 4.27
CA ALA A 214 14.85 5.93 3.59
C ALA A 214 15.07 7.25 4.35
N GLU A 215 15.16 8.37 3.62
CA GLU A 215 15.19 9.72 4.20
C GLU A 215 14.39 10.72 3.34
N GLY A 216 14.11 11.90 3.88
CA GLY A 216 13.40 12.98 3.19
C GLY A 216 11.88 12.87 3.22
N GLY A 217 11.36 11.89 3.97
CA GLY A 217 9.95 11.50 4.02
C GLY A 217 9.50 10.79 2.74
N THR A 218 8.26 10.30 2.70
CA THR A 218 7.75 9.51 1.56
C THR A 218 7.29 10.33 0.34
N PHE A 219 7.62 11.63 0.27
CA PHE A 219 7.11 12.57 -0.74
C PHE A 219 8.21 13.08 -1.69
N ARG A 220 8.15 14.36 -2.08
CA ARG A 220 9.01 14.97 -3.13
C ARG A 220 10.50 14.76 -2.91
N TYR A 221 10.95 14.69 -1.66
CA TYR A 221 12.37 14.60 -1.29
C TYR A 221 12.82 13.18 -0.94
N HIS A 222 11.98 12.17 -1.16
CA HIS A 222 12.28 10.80 -0.79
C HIS A 222 13.58 10.30 -1.44
N MET A 223 14.38 9.57 -0.67
CA MET A 223 15.66 9.04 -1.10
C MET A 223 16.04 7.77 -0.33
N LEU A 224 17.03 7.06 -0.84
CA LEU A 224 17.77 6.01 -0.14
C LEU A 224 19.13 6.53 0.30
N SER A 225 19.49 6.31 1.55
CA SER A 225 20.83 6.59 2.08
C SER A 225 21.37 5.37 2.80
N MET A 226 22.70 5.30 2.94
CA MET A 226 23.35 4.15 3.56
C MET A 226 24.51 4.56 4.46
N ALA A 227 24.68 3.78 5.52
CA ALA A 227 25.84 3.78 6.38
C ALA A 227 26.36 2.35 6.58
N ARG A 228 27.55 2.16 7.14
CA ARG A 228 28.06 0.83 7.49
C ARG A 228 28.82 0.81 8.80
N SER A 229 28.99 -0.37 9.39
CA SER A 229 29.82 -0.56 10.58
C SER A 229 30.45 -1.94 10.61
N LYS A 230 31.55 -2.09 11.35
CA LYS A 230 32.11 -3.41 11.69
C LYS A 230 31.37 -4.11 12.82
N SER A 231 30.50 -3.38 13.52
CA SER A 231 29.66 -3.89 14.61
C SER A 231 28.19 -3.61 14.29
N ILE A 232 27.31 -4.59 14.51
CA ILE A 232 25.87 -4.38 14.34
C ILE A 232 25.34 -3.24 15.24
N TRP A 233 26.01 -2.99 16.35
CA TRP A 233 25.71 -1.93 17.33
C TRP A 233 26.35 -0.58 16.99
N GLY A 234 27.04 -0.47 15.85
CA GLY A 234 27.71 0.75 15.43
C GLY A 234 29.06 1.00 16.12
N PRO A 235 29.59 2.25 16.00
CA PRO A 235 28.99 3.37 15.27
C PRO A 235 28.92 3.11 13.77
N TYR A 236 27.90 3.66 13.11
CA TYR A 236 27.75 3.57 11.66
C TYR A 236 28.37 4.79 10.96
N GLU A 237 29.27 4.54 10.01
CA GLU A 237 29.86 5.55 9.12
C GLU A 237 28.95 5.74 7.91
N ALA A 238 28.48 6.98 7.69
CA ALA A 238 27.63 7.29 6.53
C ALA A 238 28.45 7.24 5.24
N PHE A 239 27.84 6.78 4.15
CA PHE A 239 28.44 6.92 2.82
C PHE A 239 28.59 8.41 2.48
N GLU A 240 29.82 8.84 2.21
CA GLU A 240 30.14 10.25 1.96
C GLU A 240 29.40 10.83 0.74
N MET A 241 29.06 9.99 -0.23
CA MET A 241 28.36 10.38 -1.46
C MET A 241 26.85 10.09 -1.41
N ASN A 242 26.27 9.94 -0.22
CA ASN A 242 24.82 9.86 -0.08
C ASN A 242 24.11 11.06 -0.73
N PRO A 243 22.84 10.89 -1.17
CA PRO A 243 22.06 9.65 -1.13
C PRO A 243 22.53 8.63 -2.17
N LEU A 244 22.27 7.34 -1.91
CA LEU A 244 22.46 6.27 -2.90
C LEU A 244 21.55 6.42 -4.11
N TYR A 245 20.32 6.87 -3.89
CA TYR A 245 19.36 7.08 -4.96
C TYR A 245 18.28 8.10 -4.56
N THR A 246 17.91 8.98 -5.48
CA THR A 246 16.70 9.81 -5.39
C THR A 246 16.24 10.22 -6.78
N ALA A 247 14.93 10.25 -7.00
CA ALA A 247 14.32 10.89 -8.17
C ALA A 247 14.05 12.39 -7.95
N SER A 248 14.25 12.91 -6.74
CA SER A 248 14.00 14.31 -6.41
C SER A 248 14.83 15.26 -7.28
N GLY A 249 14.20 16.32 -7.80
CA GLY A 249 14.85 17.29 -8.68
C GLY A 249 15.12 16.79 -10.11
N THR A 250 14.70 15.58 -10.47
CA THR A 250 14.82 15.04 -11.82
C THR A 250 13.53 15.25 -12.64
N THR A 251 13.60 14.99 -13.95
CA THR A 251 12.44 14.96 -14.87
C THR A 251 11.89 13.55 -15.09
N GLN A 252 12.30 12.57 -14.28
CA GLN A 252 11.85 11.19 -14.43
C GLN A 252 10.33 11.08 -14.25
N TYR A 253 9.70 10.14 -14.96
CA TYR A 253 8.27 9.88 -14.80
C TYR A 253 7.95 9.23 -13.44
N VAL A 254 8.88 8.44 -12.91
CA VAL A 254 8.80 7.90 -11.55
C VAL A 254 9.44 8.89 -10.60
N GLN A 255 8.70 9.29 -9.57
CA GLN A 255 9.09 10.27 -8.55
C GLN A 255 8.90 9.66 -7.15
N ASN A 256 9.33 10.39 -6.11
CA ASN A 256 9.22 9.99 -4.71
C ASN A 256 9.80 8.59 -4.42
N THR A 257 10.87 8.22 -5.13
CA THR A 257 11.51 6.91 -5.00
C THR A 257 12.30 6.80 -3.70
N GLY A 258 12.08 5.75 -2.93
CA GLY A 258 12.78 5.47 -1.69
C GLY A 258 12.22 4.21 -1.02
N HIS A 259 12.51 4.00 0.26
CA HIS A 259 12.05 2.85 1.05
C HIS A 259 12.24 1.52 0.31
N GLY A 260 13.50 1.11 0.14
CA GLY A 260 13.88 0.00 -0.72
C GLY A 260 14.53 -1.14 0.04
N ASP A 261 14.41 -2.35 -0.50
CA ASP A 261 14.94 -3.61 0.04
C ASP A 261 15.87 -4.25 -1.01
N LEU A 262 17.15 -4.42 -0.65
CA LEU A 262 18.20 -4.96 -1.51
C LEU A 262 18.18 -6.49 -1.44
N PHE A 263 18.34 -7.14 -2.58
CA PHE A 263 18.38 -8.60 -2.64
C PHE A 263 19.23 -9.09 -3.81
N GLN A 264 19.67 -10.35 -3.72
CA GLN A 264 20.31 -11.05 -4.82
C GLN A 264 19.31 -11.91 -5.58
N ASP A 265 19.42 -11.94 -6.91
CA ASP A 265 18.73 -12.92 -7.73
C ASP A 265 19.41 -14.30 -7.67
N ARG A 266 18.84 -15.27 -8.39
CA ARG A 266 19.35 -16.66 -8.46
C ARG A 266 20.78 -16.77 -9.00
N ASN A 267 21.28 -15.74 -9.68
CA ASN A 267 22.63 -15.68 -10.25
C ASN A 267 23.58 -14.83 -9.40
N GLY A 268 23.14 -14.37 -8.22
CA GLY A 268 23.94 -13.52 -7.33
C GLY A 268 24.00 -12.05 -7.74
N LYS A 269 23.25 -11.63 -8.77
CA LYS A 269 23.20 -10.21 -9.17
C LYS A 269 22.34 -9.44 -8.17
N TRP A 270 22.78 -8.25 -7.80
CA TRP A 270 22.05 -7.38 -6.90
C TRP A 270 20.94 -6.58 -7.61
N TRP A 271 19.85 -6.43 -6.89
CA TRP A 271 18.67 -5.68 -7.26
C TRP A 271 18.13 -4.95 -6.04
N VAL A 272 17.32 -3.92 -6.27
CA VAL A 272 16.54 -3.27 -5.22
C VAL A 272 15.09 -3.19 -5.67
N VAL A 273 14.17 -3.62 -4.80
CA VAL A 273 12.77 -3.19 -4.89
C VAL A 273 12.62 -1.92 -4.09
N MET A 274 11.82 -0.96 -4.56
CA MET A 274 11.58 0.29 -3.84
C MET A 274 10.20 0.85 -4.20
N LEU A 275 9.64 1.68 -3.34
CA LEU A 275 8.40 2.39 -3.68
C LEU A 275 8.67 3.60 -4.56
N GLY A 276 7.64 4.07 -5.24
CA GLY A 276 7.63 5.35 -5.96
C GLY A 276 6.23 5.72 -6.42
N ILE A 277 6.08 6.86 -7.08
CA ILE A 277 4.84 7.26 -7.74
C ILE A 277 5.09 7.50 -9.23
N ARG A 278 4.16 7.10 -10.08
CA ARG A 278 4.08 7.66 -11.44
C ARG A 278 3.48 9.05 -11.36
N SER A 279 4.25 10.06 -11.77
CA SER A 279 3.84 11.47 -11.71
C SER A 279 4.04 12.17 -13.05
N LYS A 280 2.97 12.75 -13.59
CA LYS A 280 3.00 13.56 -14.82
C LYS A 280 2.19 14.83 -14.61
N GLU A 281 2.80 15.98 -14.92
CA GLU A 281 2.11 17.28 -14.88
C GLU A 281 1.41 17.55 -13.52
N GLY A 282 2.05 17.14 -12.43
CA GLY A 282 1.53 17.31 -11.07
C GLY A 282 0.42 16.32 -10.69
N ARG A 283 0.15 15.28 -11.50
CA ARG A 283 -0.81 14.22 -11.19
C ARG A 283 -0.11 12.93 -10.81
N SER A 284 -0.49 12.36 -9.67
CA SER A 284 -0.09 11.03 -9.19
C SER A 284 -1.29 10.33 -8.57
N ILE A 285 -2.04 9.62 -9.41
CA ILE A 285 -3.39 9.15 -9.06
C ILE A 285 -3.42 7.73 -8.48
N MET A 286 -2.33 6.96 -8.61
CA MET A 286 -2.30 5.53 -8.28
C MET A 286 -1.91 5.21 -6.82
N GLY A 287 -1.51 6.23 -6.05
CA GLY A 287 -0.77 6.01 -4.81
C GLY A 287 0.67 5.58 -5.07
N ARG A 288 1.34 5.06 -4.03
CA ARG A 288 2.70 4.51 -4.10
C ARG A 288 2.67 3.07 -4.64
N GLU A 289 3.53 2.80 -5.61
CA GLU A 289 3.64 1.53 -6.37
C GLU A 289 5.03 0.92 -6.15
N THR A 290 5.22 -0.36 -6.48
CA THR A 290 6.51 -1.06 -6.32
C THR A 290 7.31 -1.09 -7.62
N PHE A 291 8.58 -0.69 -7.56
CA PHE A 291 9.53 -0.62 -8.65
C PHE A 291 10.73 -1.54 -8.41
N LEU A 292 11.40 -1.95 -9.48
CA LEU A 292 12.61 -2.77 -9.50
C LEU A 292 13.68 -2.09 -10.35
N THR A 293 14.91 -2.07 -9.86
CA THR A 293 16.07 -1.60 -10.64
C THR A 293 17.33 -2.39 -10.24
N PRO A 294 18.26 -2.66 -11.17
CA PRO A 294 19.49 -3.37 -10.86
C PRO A 294 20.42 -2.53 -9.98
N VAL A 295 21.28 -3.23 -9.24
CA VAL A 295 22.30 -2.65 -8.38
C VAL A 295 23.63 -3.30 -8.71
N ASP A 296 24.67 -2.48 -8.87
CA ASP A 296 26.05 -2.96 -8.86
C ASP A 296 26.64 -2.75 -7.46
N TRP A 297 27.06 -3.82 -6.79
CA TRP A 297 27.61 -3.74 -5.44
C TRP A 297 29.02 -4.33 -5.38
N PRO A 298 30.07 -3.51 -5.59
CA PRO A 298 31.45 -3.96 -5.55
C PRO A 298 31.86 -4.55 -4.19
N CYS A 299 32.87 -5.41 -4.20
CA CYS A 299 33.53 -5.95 -3.00
C CYS A 299 34.10 -4.79 -2.16
N ASP A 300 33.86 -4.81 -0.84
CA ASP A 300 34.28 -3.78 0.13
C ASP A 300 33.79 -2.34 -0.18
N GLY A 301 32.88 -2.19 -1.14
CA GLY A 301 32.38 -0.90 -1.61
C GLY A 301 30.93 -0.61 -1.23
N TRP A 302 30.36 0.41 -1.88
CA TRP A 302 28.98 0.84 -1.71
C TRP A 302 28.15 0.46 -2.93
N PRO A 303 26.85 0.15 -2.79
CA PRO A 303 26.00 -0.18 -3.91
C PRO A 303 25.76 1.05 -4.81
N ILE A 304 25.69 0.81 -6.11
CA ILE A 304 25.36 1.80 -7.13
C ILE A 304 24.02 1.39 -7.72
N ILE A 305 23.00 2.22 -7.50
CA ILE A 305 21.61 1.95 -7.92
C ILE A 305 21.38 2.60 -9.29
N GLU A 306 20.96 1.82 -10.28
CA GLU A 306 20.58 2.36 -11.59
C GLU A 306 19.26 3.14 -11.52
N PRO A 307 19.07 4.19 -12.35
CA PRO A 307 17.80 4.90 -12.44
C PRO A 307 16.60 3.99 -12.70
N VAL A 308 15.53 4.21 -11.95
CA VAL A 308 14.26 3.53 -12.18
C VAL A 308 13.71 3.96 -13.54
N THR A 309 13.63 3.01 -14.46
CA THR A 309 13.03 3.24 -15.78
C THR A 309 11.60 2.71 -15.80
N CYS A 310 10.66 3.52 -16.31
CA CYS A 310 9.26 3.16 -16.51
C CYS A 310 8.86 3.62 -17.92
N ARG A 311 8.46 2.70 -18.80
CA ARG A 311 8.01 3.07 -20.14
C ARG A 311 6.59 3.62 -20.08
N LYS A 312 6.40 4.80 -20.66
CA LYS A 312 5.12 5.52 -20.69
C LYS A 312 4.14 4.95 -21.73
N ASP A 313 4.70 4.48 -22.85
CA ASP A 313 3.99 4.11 -24.08
C ASP A 313 4.80 3.08 -24.87
N SER A 314 4.88 1.83 -24.42
CA SER A 314 5.17 0.79 -25.39
C SER A 314 3.85 0.14 -25.74
N GLY A 315 3.35 0.33 -26.97
CA GLY A 315 2.35 -0.56 -27.57
C GLY A 315 2.79 -2.04 -27.63
N VAL A 316 3.96 -2.37 -27.07
CA VAL A 316 4.32 -3.69 -26.57
C VAL A 316 3.49 -3.93 -25.32
N ALA A 317 2.54 -4.86 -25.40
CA ALA A 317 1.78 -5.34 -24.25
C ALA A 317 2.74 -5.46 -23.05
N PRO A 318 2.37 -4.95 -21.86
CA PRO A 318 3.16 -5.20 -20.68
C PRO A 318 3.46 -6.70 -20.64
N ASN A 319 4.69 -7.09 -20.27
CA ASN A 319 4.99 -8.52 -20.09
C ASN A 319 3.97 -9.16 -19.12
N HIS A 320 3.37 -8.32 -18.29
CA HIS A 320 2.13 -8.54 -17.59
C HIS A 320 0.92 -8.27 -18.50
N ARG A 321 0.32 -9.31 -19.10
CA ARG A 321 -1.14 -9.25 -19.27
C ARG A 321 -1.72 -9.34 -17.86
N LEU A 322 -1.89 -8.19 -17.20
CA LEU A 322 -2.70 -8.12 -15.99
C LEU A 322 -4.04 -8.75 -16.36
N ASP A 323 -4.32 -9.92 -15.79
CA ASP A 323 -5.56 -10.62 -16.09
C ASP A 323 -6.73 -9.68 -15.74
N ASP A 324 -7.60 -9.45 -16.74
CA ASP A 324 -8.78 -8.59 -16.61
C ASP A 324 -9.94 -9.32 -15.88
N SER A 325 -9.72 -10.57 -15.48
CA SER A 325 -10.66 -11.31 -14.66
C SER A 325 -10.78 -10.68 -13.27
N LEU A 326 -11.99 -10.72 -12.69
CA LEU A 326 -12.20 -10.35 -11.29
C LEU A 326 -11.41 -11.24 -10.32
N ALA A 327 -10.92 -12.40 -10.74
CA ALA A 327 -10.10 -13.28 -9.91
C ALA A 327 -8.63 -12.82 -9.83
N ALA A 328 -8.17 -11.99 -10.76
CA ALA A 328 -6.79 -11.55 -10.85
C ALA A 328 -6.39 -10.56 -9.74
N VAL A 329 -7.35 -9.75 -9.28
CA VAL A 329 -7.16 -8.78 -8.21
C VAL A 329 -8.00 -9.21 -7.01
N ALA A 330 -7.34 -9.41 -5.87
CA ALA A 330 -8.06 -9.85 -4.69
C ALA A 330 -9.09 -8.82 -4.22
N TRP A 331 -10.21 -9.35 -3.74
CA TRP A 331 -11.22 -8.59 -3.02
C TRP A 331 -10.64 -8.04 -1.72
N VAL A 332 -11.00 -6.80 -1.43
CA VAL A 332 -10.64 -6.10 -0.20
C VAL A 332 -11.84 -5.44 0.45
N TYR A 333 -11.69 -5.23 1.75
CA TYR A 333 -12.64 -4.68 2.71
C TYR A 333 -11.93 -3.60 3.52
N LEU A 334 -12.69 -2.85 4.31
CA LEU A 334 -12.16 -1.81 5.19
C LEU A 334 -12.12 -2.28 6.64
N ARG A 335 -10.96 -2.12 7.29
CA ARG A 335 -10.77 -2.33 8.73
C ARG A 335 -11.24 -3.72 9.17
N ASP A 336 -11.91 -3.81 10.33
CA ASP A 336 -12.46 -5.03 10.90
C ASP A 336 -13.80 -5.38 10.25
N ALA A 337 -13.75 -5.76 8.97
CA ALA A 337 -14.93 -6.05 8.17
C ALA A 337 -15.72 -7.26 8.69
N LYS A 338 -17.04 -7.10 8.78
CA LYS A 338 -18.00 -8.16 9.14
C LYS A 338 -18.25 -9.06 7.92
N LEU A 339 -17.37 -10.04 7.70
CA LEU A 339 -17.31 -10.85 6.47
C LEU A 339 -18.59 -11.66 6.18
N ASP A 340 -19.40 -11.96 7.20
CA ASP A 340 -20.68 -12.65 7.07
C ASP A 340 -21.72 -11.86 6.27
N ARG A 341 -21.49 -10.56 6.06
CA ARG A 341 -22.35 -9.67 5.25
C ARG A 341 -22.06 -9.72 3.74
N TYR A 342 -21.03 -10.47 3.32
CA TYR A 342 -20.53 -10.48 1.96
C TYR A 342 -20.68 -11.88 1.37
N HIS A 343 -21.39 -11.97 0.24
CA HIS A 343 -21.47 -13.21 -0.54
C HIS A 343 -21.05 -12.93 -1.98
N ILE A 344 -19.88 -13.45 -2.35
CA ILE A 344 -19.28 -13.28 -3.67
C ILE A 344 -19.28 -14.64 -4.36
N ARG A 345 -19.89 -14.72 -5.55
CA ARG A 345 -19.88 -15.89 -6.43
C ARG A 345 -19.58 -15.42 -7.85
N ASP A 346 -18.35 -15.68 -8.29
CA ASP A 346 -17.83 -15.21 -9.57
C ASP A 346 -17.99 -13.68 -9.74
N THR A 347 -18.93 -13.26 -10.58
CA THR A 347 -19.25 -11.86 -10.88
C THR A 347 -20.46 -11.34 -10.10
N HIS A 348 -21.13 -12.18 -9.31
CA HIS A 348 -22.30 -11.82 -8.52
C HIS A 348 -21.90 -11.53 -7.07
N ILE A 349 -22.22 -10.33 -6.61
CA ILE A 349 -21.93 -9.85 -5.26
C ILE A 349 -23.26 -9.54 -4.59
N THR A 350 -23.51 -10.15 -3.44
CA THR A 350 -24.61 -9.78 -2.54
C THR A 350 -24.02 -9.20 -1.27
N LEU A 351 -24.50 -8.00 -0.91
CA LEU A 351 -24.07 -7.24 0.26
C LEU A 351 -25.29 -6.96 1.13
N ARG A 352 -25.13 -7.13 2.44
CA ARG A 352 -26.12 -6.62 3.39
C ARG A 352 -25.81 -5.14 3.66
N ALA A 353 -26.77 -4.27 3.37
CA ALA A 353 -26.69 -2.84 3.67
C ALA A 353 -26.48 -2.58 5.18
N ASP A 354 -25.85 -1.45 5.48
CA ASP A 354 -25.69 -0.92 6.84
C ASP A 354 -25.86 0.61 6.81
N LEU A 355 -26.11 1.22 7.97
CA LEU A 355 -26.18 2.68 8.12
C LEU A 355 -24.78 3.34 8.14
N VAL A 356 -23.73 2.53 8.21
CA VAL A 356 -22.35 2.99 8.20
C VAL A 356 -21.96 3.47 6.80
N GLU A 357 -21.60 4.74 6.68
CA GLU A 357 -21.22 5.37 5.42
C GLU A 357 -19.73 5.18 5.10
N LEU A 358 -19.35 5.40 3.83
CA LEU A 358 -17.93 5.42 3.42
C LEU A 358 -17.11 6.49 4.15
N ALA A 359 -17.75 7.57 4.59
CA ALA A 359 -17.13 8.67 5.32
C ALA A 359 -17.01 8.39 6.83
N SER A 360 -17.48 7.24 7.33
CA SER A 360 -17.34 6.88 8.75
C SER A 360 -15.88 6.56 9.08
N PRO A 361 -15.26 7.27 10.04
CA PRO A 361 -13.83 7.18 10.30
C PRO A 361 -13.43 5.92 11.07
N ASP A 362 -14.28 5.39 11.94
CA ASP A 362 -13.94 4.32 12.89
C ASP A 362 -14.88 3.12 12.85
N GLU A 363 -15.75 3.05 11.83
CA GLU A 363 -16.61 1.90 11.56
C GLU A 363 -16.26 1.25 10.21
N SER A 364 -16.69 0.00 10.00
CA SER A 364 -16.48 -0.71 8.74
C SER A 364 -17.80 -0.71 7.92
N PRO A 365 -17.88 0.07 6.82
CA PRO A 365 -19.07 0.11 5.97
C PRO A 365 -19.24 -1.19 5.19
N ALA A 366 -20.43 -1.42 4.63
CA ALA A 366 -20.64 -2.47 3.65
C ALA A 366 -19.89 -2.11 2.35
N PHE A 367 -18.67 -2.60 2.23
CA PHE A 367 -17.68 -2.27 1.21
C PHE A 367 -17.01 -3.54 0.71
N VAL A 368 -16.98 -3.73 -0.61
CA VAL A 368 -16.09 -4.70 -1.24
C VAL A 368 -15.48 -4.09 -2.49
N GLY A 369 -14.18 -4.24 -2.65
CA GLY A 369 -13.47 -3.60 -3.76
C GLY A 369 -12.22 -4.32 -4.23
N GLN A 370 -11.60 -3.74 -5.25
CA GLN A 370 -10.35 -4.17 -5.87
C GLN A 370 -9.46 -2.95 -6.09
N ARG A 371 -8.17 -3.09 -5.78
CA ARG A 371 -7.18 -2.03 -6.01
C ARG A 371 -7.13 -1.69 -7.51
N GLN A 372 -7.10 -0.40 -7.85
CA GLN A 372 -6.86 0.04 -9.21
C GLN A 372 -5.41 -0.29 -9.60
N ARG A 373 -5.21 -1.09 -10.65
CA ARG A 373 -3.89 -1.54 -11.14
C ARG A 373 -3.47 -0.90 -12.45
N ARG A 374 -4.35 -0.13 -13.08
CA ARG A 374 -4.12 0.50 -14.40
C ARG A 374 -4.38 2.00 -14.31
N LEU A 375 -3.62 2.77 -15.11
CA LEU A 375 -3.81 4.21 -15.25
C LEU A 375 -5.04 4.56 -16.09
N GLU A 376 -5.41 3.67 -17.02
CA GLU A 376 -6.58 3.80 -17.86
C GLU A 376 -7.40 2.51 -17.89
N GLY A 377 -8.71 2.66 -18.08
CA GLY A 377 -9.63 1.53 -18.18
C GLY A 377 -11.05 1.87 -17.78
N THR A 378 -11.82 0.83 -17.46
CA THR A 378 -13.21 0.96 -17.00
C THR A 378 -13.50 0.00 -15.86
N ALA A 379 -14.18 0.47 -14.82
CA ALA A 379 -14.86 -0.37 -13.84
C ALA A 379 -16.37 -0.32 -14.10
N THR A 380 -17.08 -1.43 -13.95
CA THR A 380 -18.54 -1.50 -14.20
C THR A 380 -19.22 -2.39 -13.18
N VAL A 381 -20.41 -1.99 -12.73
CA VAL A 381 -21.29 -2.79 -11.87
C VAL A 381 -22.72 -2.68 -12.39
N THR A 382 -23.50 -3.76 -12.26
CA THR A 382 -24.94 -3.76 -12.55
C THR A 382 -25.69 -4.04 -11.25
N LEU A 383 -26.58 -3.12 -10.89
CA LEU A 383 -27.50 -3.30 -9.77
C LEU A 383 -28.84 -3.79 -10.28
N TYR A 384 -29.38 -4.80 -9.61
CA TYR A 384 -30.72 -5.29 -9.82
C TYR A 384 -31.67 -4.66 -8.79
N LYS A 385 -32.88 -4.35 -9.22
CA LYS A 385 -33.92 -3.81 -8.35
C LYS A 385 -34.17 -4.75 -7.17
N PRO A 386 -34.12 -4.26 -5.91
CA PRO A 386 -34.47 -5.06 -4.75
C PRO A 386 -35.90 -5.60 -4.86
N GLN A 387 -36.14 -6.82 -4.33
CA GLN A 387 -37.47 -7.44 -4.32
C GLN A 387 -38.44 -6.72 -3.37
N HIS A 388 -37.92 -6.03 -2.36
CA HIS A 388 -38.69 -5.29 -1.37
C HIS A 388 -38.41 -3.79 -1.47
N SER A 389 -39.43 -2.98 -1.19
CA SER A 389 -39.30 -1.52 -1.11
C SER A 389 -38.57 -1.13 0.17
N THR A 390 -37.25 -1.10 0.11
CA THR A 390 -36.38 -0.63 1.19
C THR A 390 -35.65 0.62 0.73
N PRO A 391 -35.54 1.67 1.58
CA PRO A 391 -34.59 2.74 1.34
C PRO A 391 -33.19 2.12 1.32
N VAL A 392 -32.59 2.10 0.13
CA VAL A 392 -31.25 1.57 -0.07
C VAL A 392 -30.60 2.39 -1.17
N HIS A 393 -29.33 2.71 -0.97
CA HIS A 393 -28.48 3.31 -1.97
C HIS A 393 -27.28 2.41 -2.21
N ALA A 394 -26.99 2.15 -3.48
CA ALA A 394 -25.89 1.28 -3.88
C ALA A 394 -25.28 1.77 -5.20
N GLY A 395 -24.03 1.43 -5.46
CA GLY A 395 -23.37 1.92 -6.67
C GLY A 395 -21.96 1.42 -6.89
N LEU A 396 -21.22 2.20 -7.67
CA LEU A 396 -19.80 2.06 -7.93
C LEU A 396 -19.08 3.27 -7.35
N SER A 397 -18.03 3.04 -6.58
CA SER A 397 -17.20 4.09 -6.02
C SER A 397 -15.73 3.91 -6.36
N LEU A 398 -15.03 5.03 -6.51
CA LEU A 398 -13.58 5.12 -6.42
C LEU A 398 -13.24 5.66 -5.03
N TYR A 399 -12.67 4.80 -4.20
CA TYR A 399 -12.38 5.08 -2.79
C TYR A 399 -10.87 5.14 -2.55
N LYS A 400 -10.42 6.12 -1.75
CA LYS A 400 -9.07 6.13 -1.16
C LYS A 400 -9.14 5.96 0.36
N ASP A 401 -9.99 6.76 0.99
CA ASP A 401 -10.23 6.80 2.43
C ASP A 401 -11.57 7.51 2.73
N GLU A 402 -11.93 7.61 4.01
CA GLU A 402 -13.17 8.24 4.49
C GLU A 402 -13.31 9.74 4.13
N HIS A 403 -12.21 10.42 3.79
CA HIS A 403 -12.24 11.82 3.38
C HIS A 403 -12.27 11.99 1.86
N ARG A 404 -12.04 10.92 1.10
CA ARG A 404 -11.76 10.95 -0.34
C ARG A 404 -12.40 9.77 -1.07
N HIS A 405 -13.59 9.99 -1.61
CA HIS A 405 -14.32 9.00 -2.40
C HIS A 405 -15.27 9.63 -3.43
N PHE A 406 -15.47 8.92 -4.55
CA PHE A 406 -16.26 9.38 -5.69
C PHE A 406 -17.22 8.27 -6.11
N THR A 407 -18.49 8.44 -5.80
CA THR A 407 -19.52 7.40 -5.94
C THR A 407 -20.56 7.82 -6.98
N ILE A 408 -20.87 6.92 -7.90
CA ILE A 408 -22.10 6.95 -8.69
C ILE A 408 -22.97 5.78 -8.28
N GLY A 409 -24.22 6.04 -7.93
CA GLY A 409 -25.14 5.01 -7.45
C GLY A 409 -26.60 5.34 -7.73
N TYR A 410 -27.48 4.43 -7.32
CA TYR A 410 -28.92 4.60 -7.40
C TYR A 410 -29.50 4.68 -5.99
N ASP A 411 -30.36 5.67 -5.76
CA ASP A 411 -31.21 5.78 -4.58
C ASP A 411 -32.59 5.21 -4.95
N PHE A 412 -32.91 4.02 -4.42
CA PHE A 412 -34.16 3.32 -4.74
C PHE A 412 -35.40 3.97 -4.13
N HIS A 413 -35.25 4.75 -3.05
CA HIS A 413 -36.35 5.46 -2.42
C HIS A 413 -36.72 6.72 -3.21
N GLN A 414 -35.73 7.51 -3.62
CA GLN A 414 -35.96 8.74 -4.39
C GLN A 414 -36.07 8.53 -5.90
N GLN A 415 -35.79 7.30 -6.38
CA GLN A 415 -35.79 6.91 -7.79
C GLN A 415 -34.89 7.80 -8.65
N GLN A 416 -33.63 7.92 -8.23
CA GLN A 416 -32.66 8.78 -8.89
C GLN A 416 -31.28 8.15 -8.92
N VAL A 417 -30.56 8.45 -9.99
CA VAL A 417 -29.12 8.25 -10.04
C VAL A 417 -28.45 9.43 -9.33
N VAL A 418 -27.46 9.14 -8.50
CA VAL A 418 -26.72 10.14 -7.72
C VAL A 418 -25.23 9.94 -7.97
N PHE A 419 -24.56 11.03 -8.34
CA PHE A 419 -23.11 11.16 -8.23
C PHE A 419 -22.79 12.01 -6.98
N LYS A 420 -21.88 11.54 -6.13
CA LYS A 420 -21.27 12.26 -5.01
C LYS A 420 -19.75 12.11 -5.06
N GLY A 421 -19.02 13.21 -5.23
CA GLY A 421 -17.57 13.27 -5.14
C GLY A 421 -17.14 14.09 -3.93
N LEU A 422 -16.18 13.58 -3.16
CA LEU A 422 -15.65 14.20 -1.96
C LEU A 422 -14.12 14.10 -1.96
N ASN A 423 -13.43 15.21 -1.70
CA ASN A 423 -12.05 15.23 -1.21
C ASN A 423 -11.92 16.39 -0.21
N GLN A 424 -11.98 16.06 1.09
CA GLN A 424 -11.93 17.08 2.15
C GLN A 424 -10.56 17.78 2.24
N ALA A 425 -9.45 17.08 1.95
CA ALA A 425 -8.10 17.66 1.91
C ALA A 425 -7.99 18.79 0.87
N LYS A 426 -8.78 18.70 -0.21
CA LYS A 426 -8.87 19.74 -1.26
C LYS A 426 -10.08 20.65 -1.14
N ARG A 427 -10.87 20.52 -0.07
CA ARG A 427 -12.17 21.22 0.10
C ARG A 427 -13.09 21.02 -1.11
N PHE A 428 -13.00 19.86 -1.74
CA PHE A 428 -13.77 19.49 -2.91
C PHE A 428 -15.02 18.72 -2.51
N SER A 429 -16.18 19.17 -2.98
CA SER A 429 -17.43 18.43 -2.91
C SER A 429 -18.25 18.73 -4.16
N HIS A 430 -18.76 17.68 -4.81
CA HIS A 430 -19.62 17.81 -5.99
C HIS A 430 -20.71 16.75 -5.95
N THR A 431 -21.96 17.19 -6.09
CA THR A 431 -23.12 16.30 -6.17
C THR A 431 -23.92 16.61 -7.43
N LYS A 432 -24.35 15.56 -8.13
CA LYS A 432 -25.26 15.67 -9.27
C LYS A 432 -26.27 14.54 -9.22
N THR A 433 -27.53 14.85 -9.49
CA THR A 433 -28.62 13.88 -9.43
C THR A 433 -29.40 13.90 -10.73
N GLU A 434 -30.02 12.76 -11.04
CA GLU A 434 -30.95 12.65 -12.15
C GLU A 434 -32.07 11.67 -11.79
N ARG A 435 -33.33 12.12 -11.86
CA ARG A 435 -34.49 11.26 -11.63
C ARG A 435 -34.69 10.32 -12.83
N VAL A 436 -34.65 9.03 -12.55
CA VAL A 436 -34.82 7.98 -13.56
C VAL A 436 -35.47 6.77 -12.90
N GLU A 437 -36.52 6.24 -13.51
CA GLU A 437 -37.19 5.04 -13.02
C GLU A 437 -36.45 3.77 -13.47
N VAL A 438 -36.19 2.85 -12.54
CA VAL A 438 -35.56 1.56 -12.82
C VAL A 438 -36.60 0.44 -12.68
N GLN A 439 -36.94 -0.21 -13.80
CA GLN A 439 -37.86 -1.35 -13.81
C GLN A 439 -37.16 -2.65 -13.37
N HIS A 440 -35.94 -2.89 -13.85
CA HIS A 440 -35.22 -4.16 -13.64
C HIS A 440 -33.80 -3.97 -13.11
N SER A 441 -32.95 -3.25 -13.84
CA SER A 441 -31.56 -3.05 -13.46
C SER A 441 -31.01 -1.72 -13.97
N VAL A 442 -30.02 -1.19 -13.27
CA VAL A 442 -29.20 -0.04 -13.67
C VAL A 442 -27.74 -0.43 -13.62
N SER A 443 -26.98 -0.09 -14.67
CA SER A 443 -25.53 -0.31 -14.71
C SER A 443 -24.79 1.01 -14.51
N PHE A 444 -23.69 0.96 -13.79
CA PHE A 444 -22.77 2.06 -13.56
C PHE A 444 -21.41 1.75 -14.15
N LYS A 445 -20.77 2.75 -14.73
CA LYS A 445 -19.43 2.66 -15.28
C LYS A 445 -18.61 3.86 -14.83
N LEU A 446 -17.40 3.58 -14.35
CA LEU A 446 -16.34 4.56 -14.19
C LEU A 446 -15.32 4.31 -15.30
N ALA A 447 -15.25 5.21 -16.28
CA ALA A 447 -14.15 5.24 -17.25
C ALA A 447 -13.08 6.20 -16.74
N TYR A 448 -11.82 5.76 -16.73
CA TYR A 448 -10.74 6.51 -16.10
C TYR A 448 -9.49 6.54 -16.98
N THR A 449 -8.73 7.63 -16.82
CA THR A 449 -7.37 7.86 -17.36
C THR A 449 -6.57 8.63 -16.31
N GLU A 450 -5.28 8.90 -16.57
CA GLU A 450 -4.47 9.77 -15.70
C GLU A 450 -5.03 11.19 -15.54
N ALA A 451 -5.86 11.66 -16.47
CA ALA A 451 -6.36 13.03 -16.49
C ALA A 451 -7.84 13.15 -16.09
N CYS A 452 -8.62 12.08 -16.24
CA CYS A 452 -10.08 12.20 -16.24
C CYS A 452 -10.76 10.97 -15.62
N LEU A 453 -11.81 11.22 -14.84
CA LEU A 453 -12.74 10.24 -14.29
C LEU A 453 -14.15 10.56 -14.82
N GLN A 454 -14.72 9.68 -15.62
CA GLN A 454 -16.07 9.82 -16.16
C GLN A 454 -17.01 8.82 -15.50
N PHE A 455 -18.12 9.31 -14.94
CA PHE A 455 -19.12 8.53 -14.23
C PHE A 455 -20.38 8.44 -15.09
N LEU A 456 -20.65 7.24 -15.59
CA LEU A 456 -21.76 6.96 -16.50
C LEU A 456 -22.73 5.96 -15.88
N PHE A 457 -23.99 6.05 -16.30
CA PHE A 457 -25.00 5.06 -15.98
C PHE A 457 -25.79 4.64 -17.23
N ARG A 458 -26.48 3.50 -17.12
CA ARG A 458 -27.35 2.98 -18.18
C ARG A 458 -28.48 2.18 -17.56
N ILE A 459 -29.72 2.53 -17.90
CA ILE A 459 -30.89 1.69 -17.60
C ILE A 459 -30.94 0.52 -18.58
N GLN A 460 -31.41 -0.65 -18.15
CA GLN A 460 -31.53 -1.81 -19.04
C GLN A 460 -32.29 -1.46 -20.33
N GLY A 461 -31.67 -1.73 -21.49
CA GLY A 461 -32.25 -1.41 -22.80
C GLY A 461 -31.93 -0.02 -23.34
N GLU A 462 -31.30 0.86 -22.55
CA GLU A 462 -30.92 2.21 -22.97
C GLU A 462 -29.43 2.35 -23.32
N HIS A 463 -29.02 3.52 -23.80
CA HIS A 463 -27.62 3.88 -24.04
C HIS A 463 -26.92 4.37 -22.76
N TRP A 464 -25.58 4.34 -22.74
CA TRP A 464 -24.80 4.94 -21.65
C TRP A 464 -24.96 6.46 -21.65
N ARG A 465 -25.16 7.02 -20.45
CA ARG A 465 -25.34 8.45 -20.21
C ARG A 465 -24.32 8.91 -19.18
N GLU A 466 -23.61 9.99 -19.48
CA GLU A 466 -22.68 10.59 -18.53
C GLU A 466 -23.45 11.41 -17.50
N LEU A 467 -23.22 11.11 -16.22
CA LEU A 467 -23.74 11.93 -15.13
C LEU A 467 -22.72 12.99 -14.72
N SER A 468 -21.45 12.64 -14.54
CA SER A 468 -20.41 13.59 -14.14
C SER A 468 -19.03 13.23 -14.69
N THR A 469 -18.19 14.24 -14.84
CA THR A 469 -16.78 14.12 -15.24
C THR A 469 -15.93 14.96 -14.30
N ILE A 470 -14.85 14.37 -13.77
CA ILE A 470 -13.96 14.97 -12.77
C ILE A 470 -12.51 14.92 -13.27
N ASP A 471 -11.74 16.00 -13.07
CA ASP A 471 -10.29 15.97 -13.29
C ASP A 471 -9.64 15.04 -12.26
N ALA A 472 -8.92 14.02 -12.73
CA ALA A 472 -8.29 13.03 -11.87
C ALA A 472 -7.20 13.62 -10.94
N ALA A 473 -6.74 14.86 -11.20
CA ALA A 473 -5.88 15.62 -10.29
C ALA A 473 -6.48 15.75 -8.89
N VAL A 474 -7.81 15.65 -8.74
CA VAL A 474 -8.47 15.62 -7.42
C VAL A 474 -8.00 14.46 -6.54
N LEU A 475 -7.44 13.38 -7.10
CA LEU A 475 -6.93 12.21 -6.36
C LEU A 475 -5.47 12.37 -5.90
N THR A 476 -4.77 13.41 -6.33
CA THR A 476 -3.36 13.63 -6.03
C THR A 476 -3.20 14.41 -4.72
N ASP A 477 -2.74 13.76 -3.65
CA ASP A 477 -2.45 14.41 -2.37
C ASP A 477 -1.14 13.86 -1.78
N TYR A 478 -0.72 14.46 -0.67
CA TYR A 478 0.33 13.90 0.19
C TYR A 478 -0.30 12.85 1.09
N ASP A 479 -0.29 11.59 0.65
CA ASP A 479 -0.95 10.48 1.35
C ASP A 479 -0.22 9.15 1.22
N PHE A 480 -0.73 8.14 1.93
CA PHE A 480 -0.10 6.82 2.03
C PHE A 480 -0.79 5.72 1.22
N THR A 481 -2.00 5.97 0.73
CA THR A 481 -2.92 4.96 0.19
C THR A 481 -3.05 5.09 -1.33
N GLY A 482 -3.99 4.36 -1.94
CA GLY A 482 -4.28 4.50 -3.36
C GLY A 482 -5.70 4.05 -3.71
N PRO A 483 -6.15 4.30 -4.94
CA PRO A 483 -7.53 4.10 -5.33
C PRO A 483 -7.96 2.62 -5.34
N ILE A 484 -9.18 2.39 -4.88
CA ILE A 484 -9.88 1.12 -4.89
C ILE A 484 -11.22 1.33 -5.59
N PHE A 485 -11.53 0.50 -6.59
CA PHE A 485 -12.88 0.41 -7.14
C PHE A 485 -13.71 -0.46 -6.20
N CYS A 486 -14.84 0.05 -5.71
CA CYS A 486 -15.67 -0.71 -4.78
C CYS A 486 -17.16 -0.55 -5.03
N CYS A 487 -17.93 -1.48 -4.46
CA CYS A 487 -19.38 -1.44 -4.43
C CYS A 487 -19.84 -1.12 -3.00
N PRO A 488 -20.14 0.15 -2.68
CA PRO A 488 -20.75 0.50 -1.40
C PRO A 488 -22.26 0.24 -1.43
N VAL A 489 -22.82 -0.14 -0.28
CA VAL A 489 -24.26 -0.23 -0.04
C VAL A 489 -24.58 0.39 1.30
N GLY A 490 -25.54 1.32 1.35
CA GLY A 490 -26.07 1.86 2.59
C GLY A 490 -27.59 1.97 2.54
N ASP A 491 -28.20 2.15 3.71
CA ASP A 491 -29.65 2.33 3.88
C ASP A 491 -30.05 3.81 3.93
#